data_AF-A0A847BJ77-F1
#
_entry.id   AF-A0A847BJ77-F1
#
_cell.length_a   1.000
_cell.length_b   1.000
_cell.length_c   1.000
_cell.angle_alpha   90.00
_cell.angle_beta   90.00
_cell.angle_gamma   90.00
#
_symmetry.space_group_name_H-M   'P 1'
#
loop_
_entity.id
_entity.type
_entity.pdbx_description
1 polymer ?
#
loop_
_entity_poly.entity_id
_entity_poly.type
_entity_poly.pdbx_seq_one_letter_code
_entity_poly.pdbx_strand_id
1 'polypeptide(L)'
;MSFTTGVHVYSEIGRLRRVMLHRPYRELENVTPLNMEKLLFDDIPEAELAAEEHDKFAQLFRDLGTEVIYLEKLLAEILQNTDKRKDFLTEFLLEARVYSKHRPYLLDHLMTLKTDHLAETVFAGLRREEFFMNSFHLADNDYSDLFWFDPIPNSFFMRDPMTVIGNGVAVNCMWSTTRKRESMILDYLYRHHPLFAQTAKYYDKDEN
;
A
#
# COMPACT_ATOMS: atom_id res chain seq x y z
N MET A 1 -17.26 21.05 1.05
CA MET A 1 -17.80 20.70 -0.29
C MET A 1 -17.84 19.18 -0.35
N SER A 2 -19.00 18.57 -0.62
CA SER A 2 -19.07 17.13 -0.87
C SER A 2 -18.56 16.89 -2.28
N PHE A 3 -17.42 16.25 -2.42
CA PHE A 3 -16.87 15.90 -3.72
C PHE A 3 -17.69 14.77 -4.35
N THR A 4 -17.86 14.82 -5.66
CA THR A 4 -18.51 13.77 -6.45
C THR A 4 -17.63 12.51 -6.49
N THR A 5 -18.25 11.34 -6.59
CA THR A 5 -17.54 10.07 -6.85
C THR A 5 -16.95 10.08 -8.26
N GLY A 6 -15.93 9.26 -8.49
CA GLY A 6 -15.20 9.24 -9.76
C GLY A 6 -13.97 10.14 -9.77
N VAL A 7 -13.20 10.04 -10.85
CA VAL A 7 -11.97 10.82 -11.08
C VAL A 7 -12.16 11.80 -12.24
N HIS A 8 -11.39 12.89 -12.24
CA HIS A 8 -11.48 13.92 -13.28
C HIS A 8 -10.16 14.72 -13.38
N VAL A 9 -9.22 14.26 -14.21
CA VAL A 9 -7.88 14.86 -14.41
C VAL A 9 -7.59 15.05 -15.90
N TYR A 10 -7.74 16.29 -16.39
CA TYR A 10 -7.54 16.65 -17.81
C TYR A 10 -6.33 17.55 -18.07
N SER A 11 -5.58 17.90 -17.03
CA SER A 11 -4.37 18.71 -17.15
C SER A 11 -3.45 18.51 -15.95
N GLU A 12 -2.15 18.70 -16.16
CA GLU A 12 -1.13 18.69 -15.10
C GLU A 12 -0.97 20.04 -14.38
N ILE A 13 -1.55 21.13 -14.91
CA ILE A 13 -1.37 22.50 -14.40
C ILE A 13 -2.64 23.16 -13.85
N GLY A 14 -3.79 22.51 -14.06
CA GLY A 14 -5.09 23.00 -13.58
C GLY A 14 -5.15 23.01 -12.05
N ARG A 15 -6.13 23.75 -11.51
CA ARG A 15 -6.31 23.83 -10.05
C ARG A 15 -6.61 22.45 -9.46
N LEU A 16 -5.70 21.96 -8.63
CA LEU A 16 -5.82 20.68 -7.95
C LEU A 16 -6.90 20.75 -6.86
N ARG A 17 -7.92 19.88 -6.99
CA ARG A 17 -9.06 19.85 -6.05
C ARG A 17 -8.92 18.76 -5.00
N ARG A 18 -8.31 17.64 -5.36
CA ARG A 18 -8.10 16.46 -4.51
C ARG A 18 -6.80 15.77 -4.89
N VAL A 19 -6.06 15.29 -3.90
CA VAL A 19 -4.84 14.52 -4.08
C VAL A 19 -4.82 13.33 -3.13
N MET A 20 -4.39 12.17 -3.63
CA MET A 20 -4.16 10.97 -2.83
C MET A 20 -2.68 10.90 -2.47
N LEU A 21 -2.39 10.76 -1.18
CA LEU A 21 -1.04 10.59 -0.64
C LEU A 21 -0.96 9.30 0.18
N HIS A 22 0.24 8.90 0.55
CA HIS A 22 0.50 7.89 1.56
C HIS A 22 1.56 8.46 2.50
N ARG A 23 1.26 8.50 3.80
CA ARG A 23 2.15 9.11 4.78
C ARG A 23 3.20 8.05 5.17
N PRO A 24 4.50 8.29 4.96
CA PRO A 24 5.52 7.32 5.33
C PRO A 24 5.65 7.20 6.85
N TYR A 25 5.83 5.97 7.36
CA TYR A 25 6.29 5.75 8.74
C TYR A 25 6.99 4.38 8.93
N ARG A 26 6.33 3.38 9.54
CA ARG A 26 6.93 2.10 9.95
C ARG A 26 7.54 1.30 8.79
N GLU A 27 7.01 1.44 7.59
CA GLU A 27 7.60 0.83 6.39
C GLU A 27 8.99 1.38 6.06
N LEU A 28 9.27 2.65 6.41
CA LEU A 28 10.59 3.25 6.29
C LEU A 28 11.52 2.79 7.42
N GLU A 29 11.03 2.60 8.65
CA GLU A 29 11.81 2.02 9.77
C GLU A 29 12.27 0.59 9.47
N ASN A 30 11.58 -0.09 8.55
CA ASN A 30 11.89 -1.46 8.12
C ASN A 30 12.85 -1.51 6.92
N VAL A 31 13.31 -0.35 6.44
CA VAL A 31 14.43 -0.25 5.50
C VAL A 31 15.74 -0.36 6.29
N THR A 32 16.58 -1.31 5.89
CA THR A 32 17.84 -1.68 6.54
C THR A 32 18.95 -1.77 5.49
N PRO A 33 20.23 -1.72 5.90
CA PRO A 33 21.35 -1.88 4.95
C PRO A 33 21.27 -3.17 4.12
N LEU A 34 20.65 -4.23 4.66
CA LEU A 34 20.57 -5.54 4.02
C LEU A 34 19.46 -5.64 2.97
N ASN A 35 18.41 -4.81 3.06
CA ASN A 35 17.24 -4.89 2.17
C ASN A 35 17.01 -3.63 1.32
N MET A 36 17.70 -2.51 1.57
CA MET A 36 17.44 -1.23 0.89
C MET A 36 17.54 -1.33 -0.64
N GLU A 37 18.54 -2.02 -1.20
CA GLU A 37 18.70 -2.20 -2.65
C GLU A 37 17.51 -2.96 -3.26
N LYS A 38 17.09 -4.06 -2.60
CA LYS A 38 15.90 -4.84 -2.98
C LYS A 38 14.61 -4.00 -2.88
N LEU A 39 14.57 -3.08 -1.93
CA LEU A 39 13.46 -2.17 -1.68
C LEU A 39 13.49 -0.90 -2.53
N LEU A 40 14.51 -0.73 -3.40
CA LEU A 40 14.70 0.42 -4.28
C LEU A 40 14.96 1.74 -3.53
N PHE A 41 15.71 1.66 -2.43
CA PHE A 41 16.18 2.81 -1.67
C PHE A 41 17.68 2.98 -1.80
N ASP A 42 18.11 4.21 -2.05
CA ASP A 42 19.53 4.57 -2.18
C ASP A 42 20.22 4.77 -0.82
N ASP A 43 19.46 5.15 0.21
CA ASP A 43 19.95 5.37 1.57
C ASP A 43 18.85 5.02 2.59
N ILE A 44 19.24 4.87 3.85
CA ILE A 44 18.34 4.56 4.96
C ILE A 44 17.62 5.85 5.39
N PRO A 45 16.28 5.91 5.24
CA PRO A 45 15.51 7.10 5.57
C PRO A 45 15.39 7.29 7.09
N GLU A 46 15.31 8.53 7.54
CA GLU A 46 14.92 8.86 8.91
C GLU A 46 13.40 9.03 8.96
N ALA A 47 12.71 8.00 9.43
CA ALA A 47 11.26 7.85 9.27
C ALA A 47 10.45 8.97 9.97
N GLU A 48 10.89 9.45 11.13
CA GLU A 48 10.20 10.50 11.89
C GLU A 48 10.28 11.83 11.13
N LEU A 49 11.48 12.27 10.74
CA LEU A 49 11.66 13.47 9.91
C LEU A 49 10.94 13.37 8.57
N ALA A 50 11.01 12.23 7.87
CA ALA A 50 10.29 12.05 6.61
C ALA A 50 8.77 12.21 6.79
N ALA A 51 8.24 11.70 7.90
CA ALA A 51 6.82 11.85 8.24
C ALA A 51 6.46 13.31 8.56
N GLU A 52 7.30 14.03 9.31
CA GLU A 52 7.11 15.45 9.59
C GLU A 52 7.15 16.32 8.32
N GLU A 53 8.10 16.06 7.43
CA GLU A 53 8.22 16.73 6.13
C GLU A 53 6.99 16.46 5.26
N HIS A 54 6.54 15.21 5.22
CA HIS A 54 5.36 14.82 4.48
C HIS A 54 4.08 15.45 5.06
N ASP A 55 4.00 15.64 6.39
CA ASP A 55 2.88 16.33 7.03
C ASP A 55 2.85 17.82 6.64
N LYS A 56 4.01 18.49 6.58
CA LYS A 56 4.14 19.87 6.07
C LYS A 56 3.73 19.96 4.59
N PHE A 57 4.16 18.99 3.77
CA PHE A 57 3.78 18.89 2.37
C PHE A 57 2.26 18.71 2.19
N ALA A 58 1.63 17.81 2.96
CA ALA A 58 0.19 17.63 2.94
C ALA A 58 -0.55 18.88 3.43
N GLN A 59 -0.01 19.60 4.41
CA GLN A 59 -0.61 20.83 4.90
C GLN A 59 -0.63 21.94 3.83
N LEU A 60 0.43 22.06 3.03
CA LEU A 60 0.47 23.01 1.91
C LEU A 60 -0.69 22.82 0.93
N PHE A 61 -1.05 21.57 0.60
CA PHE A 61 -2.23 21.29 -0.23
C PHE A 61 -3.52 21.74 0.44
N ARG A 62 -3.69 21.45 1.73
CA ARG A 62 -4.89 21.84 2.49
C ARG A 62 -5.05 23.35 2.55
N ASP A 63 -3.96 24.08 2.77
CA ASP A 63 -3.95 25.54 2.83
C ASP A 63 -4.34 26.16 1.47
N LEU A 64 -4.01 25.50 0.36
CA LEU A 64 -4.44 25.87 -0.99
C LEU A 64 -5.88 25.44 -1.33
N GLY A 65 -6.58 24.80 -0.39
CA GLY A 65 -7.95 24.32 -0.54
C GLY A 65 -8.07 23.00 -1.31
N THR A 66 -6.99 22.24 -1.45
CA THR A 66 -6.99 20.89 -2.01
C THR A 66 -7.33 19.88 -0.91
N GLU A 67 -8.26 18.98 -1.19
CA GLU A 67 -8.56 17.85 -0.30
C GLU A 67 -7.43 16.80 -0.37
N VAL A 68 -6.84 16.47 0.78
CA VAL A 68 -5.84 15.42 0.89
C VAL A 68 -6.48 14.17 1.45
N ILE A 69 -6.46 13.08 0.68
CA ILE A 69 -6.90 11.74 1.09
C ILE A 69 -5.70 10.81 1.21
N TYR A 70 -5.79 9.79 2.06
CA TYR A 70 -4.68 8.88 2.34
C TYR A 70 -4.99 7.46 1.93
N LEU A 71 -4.07 6.83 1.19
CA LEU A 71 -4.19 5.44 0.72
C LEU A 71 -4.50 4.48 1.88
N GLU A 72 -3.72 4.54 2.95
CA GLU A 72 -3.87 3.68 4.12
C GLU A 72 -5.27 3.78 4.75
N LYS A 73 -5.82 5.00 4.85
CA LYS A 73 -7.17 5.23 5.41
C LYS A 73 -8.24 4.63 4.52
N LEU A 74 -8.13 4.82 3.21
CA LEU A 74 -9.09 4.26 2.26
C LEU A 74 -9.03 2.72 2.23
N LEU A 75 -7.82 2.14 2.38
CA LEU A 75 -7.66 0.70 2.56
C LEU A 75 -8.33 0.26 3.86
N ALA A 76 -8.06 0.92 4.98
CA ALA A 76 -8.68 0.62 6.27
C ALA A 76 -10.21 0.64 6.19
N GLU A 77 -10.81 1.62 5.51
CA GLU A 77 -12.26 1.67 5.26
C GLU A 77 -12.80 0.41 4.57
N ILE A 78 -12.10 -0.12 3.56
CA ILE A 78 -12.48 -1.38 2.90
C ILE A 78 -12.34 -2.57 3.84
N LEU A 79 -11.22 -2.63 4.57
CA LEU A 79 -10.87 -3.74 5.46
C LEU A 79 -11.75 -3.82 6.72
N GLN A 80 -12.67 -2.88 6.94
CA GLN A 80 -13.72 -3.01 7.97
C GLN A 80 -14.72 -4.12 7.63
N ASN A 81 -14.92 -4.42 6.34
CA ASN A 81 -15.74 -5.54 5.92
C ASN A 81 -14.93 -6.85 5.98
N THR A 82 -15.39 -7.80 6.79
CA THR A 82 -14.69 -9.07 7.04
C THR A 82 -14.45 -9.90 5.77
N ASP A 83 -15.42 -9.94 4.85
CA ASP A 83 -15.31 -10.73 3.62
C ASP A 83 -14.27 -10.10 2.67
N LYS A 84 -14.34 -8.77 2.49
CA LYS A 84 -13.33 -8.03 1.71
C LYS A 84 -11.95 -8.11 2.34
N ARG A 85 -11.87 -8.05 3.68
CA ARG A 85 -10.59 -8.21 4.40
C ARG A 85 -9.96 -9.56 4.09
N LYS A 86 -10.73 -10.65 4.20
CA LYS A 86 -10.21 -11.99 3.94
C LYS A 86 -9.76 -12.17 2.49
N ASP A 87 -10.57 -11.66 1.55
CA ASP A 87 -10.27 -11.67 0.12
C ASP A 87 -8.97 -10.90 -0.18
N PHE A 88 -8.87 -9.65 0.29
CA PHE A 88 -7.68 -8.82 0.19
C PHE A 88 -6.43 -9.51 0.75
N LEU A 89 -6.49 -10.03 1.97
CA LEU A 89 -5.33 -10.66 2.61
C LEU A 89 -4.89 -11.94 1.89
N THR A 90 -5.83 -12.68 1.29
CA THR A 90 -5.51 -13.85 0.48
C THR A 90 -4.75 -13.44 -0.79
N GLU A 91 -5.24 -12.42 -1.49
CA GLU A 91 -4.55 -11.84 -2.66
C GLU A 91 -3.18 -11.26 -2.28
N PHE A 92 -3.11 -10.55 -1.13
CA PHE A 92 -1.89 -9.91 -0.63
C PHE A 92 -0.80 -10.90 -0.30
N LEU A 93 -1.10 -11.97 0.44
CA LEU A 93 -0.11 -12.98 0.81
C LEU A 93 0.38 -13.77 -0.43
N LEU A 94 -0.43 -13.85 -1.49
CA LEU A 94 -0.02 -14.40 -2.78
C LEU A 94 0.95 -13.45 -3.50
N GLU A 95 0.59 -12.17 -3.64
CA GLU A 95 1.42 -11.16 -4.30
C GLU A 95 2.73 -10.91 -3.56
N ALA A 96 2.70 -10.98 -2.22
CA ALA A 96 3.88 -10.90 -1.35
C ALA A 96 4.76 -12.16 -1.39
N ARG A 97 4.43 -13.16 -2.20
CA ARG A 97 5.19 -14.41 -2.39
C ARG A 97 5.46 -15.16 -1.09
N VAL A 98 4.60 -14.99 -0.10
CA VAL A 98 4.67 -15.72 1.16
C VAL A 98 4.61 -17.22 0.88
N TYR A 99 5.45 -18.00 1.55
CA TYR A 99 5.46 -19.46 1.38
C TYR A 99 4.08 -20.06 1.68
N SER A 100 3.60 -20.94 0.80
CA SER A 100 2.20 -21.40 0.80
C SER A 100 1.76 -22.04 2.12
N LYS A 101 2.67 -22.67 2.87
CA LYS A 101 2.38 -23.27 4.18
C LYS A 101 2.25 -22.24 5.30
N HIS A 102 2.84 -21.05 5.15
CA HIS A 102 2.76 -19.98 6.17
C HIS A 102 1.50 -19.13 5.99
N ARG A 103 0.94 -19.06 4.78
CA ARG A 103 -0.22 -18.21 4.46
C ARG A 103 -1.42 -18.43 5.38
N PRO A 104 -1.85 -19.66 5.73
CA PRO A 104 -2.98 -19.85 6.63
C PRO A 104 -2.73 -19.25 8.02
N TYR A 105 -1.55 -19.48 8.60
CA TYR A 105 -1.18 -18.94 9.92
C TYR A 105 -1.12 -17.41 9.91
N LEU A 106 -0.53 -16.83 8.86
CA LEU A 106 -0.45 -15.38 8.70
C LEU A 106 -1.82 -14.77 8.44
N LEU A 107 -2.67 -15.41 7.63
CA LEU A 107 -4.03 -14.97 7.39
C LEU A 107 -4.83 -14.93 8.70
N ASP A 108 -4.78 -16.03 9.48
CA ASP A 108 -5.47 -16.10 10.77
C ASP A 108 -4.99 -15.01 11.73
N HIS A 109 -3.67 -14.80 11.81
CA HIS A 109 -3.10 -13.72 12.63
C HIS A 109 -3.55 -12.33 12.17
N LEU A 110 -3.40 -12.01 10.89
CA LEU A 110 -3.76 -10.70 10.31
C LEU A 110 -5.27 -10.41 10.44
N MET A 111 -6.12 -11.43 10.37
CA MET A 111 -7.56 -11.28 10.58
C MET A 111 -7.91 -10.82 12.01
N THR A 112 -7.08 -11.13 13.02
CA THR A 112 -7.28 -10.71 14.41
C THR A 112 -6.88 -9.26 14.68
N LEU A 113 -6.12 -8.63 13.79
CA LEU A 113 -5.64 -7.27 13.97
C LEU A 113 -6.79 -6.26 13.87
N LYS A 114 -6.69 -5.19 14.65
CA LYS A 114 -7.54 -4.00 14.48
C LYS A 114 -7.32 -3.42 13.10
N THR A 115 -8.38 -2.89 12.48
CA THR A 115 -8.35 -2.45 11.07
C THR A 115 -7.25 -1.44 10.76
N ASP A 116 -7.07 -0.44 11.61
CA ASP A 116 -6.06 0.60 11.40
C ASP A 116 -4.65 0.00 11.45
N HIS A 117 -4.39 -0.84 12.45
CA HIS A 117 -3.12 -1.54 12.57
C HIS A 117 -2.90 -2.56 11.45
N LEU A 118 -3.96 -3.21 10.96
CA LEU A 118 -3.86 -4.11 9.82
C LEU A 118 -3.43 -3.36 8.56
N ALA A 119 -4.04 -2.20 8.29
CA ALA A 119 -3.66 -1.37 7.15
C ALA A 119 -2.20 -0.91 7.28
N GLU A 120 -1.78 -0.45 8.46
CA GLU A 120 -0.39 -0.11 8.76
C GLU A 120 0.56 -1.30 8.52
N THR A 121 0.25 -2.49 9.06
CA THR A 121 1.06 -3.71 8.90
C THR A 121 1.21 -4.14 7.44
N VAL A 122 0.18 -3.93 6.60
CA VAL A 122 0.25 -4.23 5.16
C VAL A 122 1.36 -3.43 4.48
N PHE A 123 1.52 -2.16 4.83
CA PHE A 123 2.60 -1.31 4.30
C PHE A 123 3.92 -1.53 5.03
N ALA A 124 3.89 -1.63 6.35
CA ALA A 124 5.07 -1.81 7.18
C ALA A 124 5.76 -3.15 6.94
N GLY A 125 5.06 -4.17 6.43
CA GLY A 125 5.55 -5.53 6.49
C GLY A 125 5.37 -6.13 7.89
N LEU A 126 5.62 -7.43 8.01
CA LEU A 126 5.52 -8.14 9.29
C LEU A 126 6.84 -8.83 9.58
N ARG A 127 7.52 -8.43 10.67
CA ARG A 127 8.78 -9.04 11.09
C ARG A 127 8.53 -10.43 11.68
N ARG A 128 9.50 -11.33 11.54
CA ARG A 128 9.39 -12.68 12.13
C ARG A 128 9.29 -12.67 13.66
N GLU A 129 9.87 -11.65 14.30
CA GLU A 129 9.81 -11.47 15.76
C GLU A 129 8.44 -10.98 16.26
N GLU A 130 7.62 -10.38 15.40
CA GLU A 130 6.27 -9.90 15.75
C GLU A 130 5.24 -11.04 15.77
N PHE A 131 5.51 -12.14 15.08
CA PHE A 131 4.61 -13.28 15.00
C PHE A 131 5.34 -14.61 14.91
N PHE A 132 5.13 -15.45 15.92
CA PHE A 132 5.68 -16.81 15.96
C PHE A 132 4.60 -17.83 15.60
N MET A 133 4.87 -18.65 14.58
CA MET A 133 4.03 -19.80 14.24
C MET A 133 4.66 -21.09 14.77
N ASN A 134 3.83 -22.01 15.25
CA ASN A 134 4.26 -23.37 15.57
C ASN A 134 4.32 -24.20 14.28
N SER A 135 5.32 -23.91 13.44
CA SER A 135 5.62 -24.61 12.19
C SER A 135 6.98 -25.30 12.29
N PHE A 136 7.12 -26.45 11.61
CA PHE A 136 8.36 -27.25 11.60
C PHE A 136 8.84 -27.49 10.16
N HIS A 137 8.73 -26.48 9.29
CA HIS A 137 9.22 -26.55 7.92
C HIS A 137 10.69 -26.15 7.84
N LEU A 138 11.44 -26.74 6.90
CA LEU A 138 12.87 -26.38 6.70
C LEU A 138 13.07 -24.89 6.41
N ALA A 139 12.11 -24.27 5.70
CA ALA A 139 12.08 -22.84 5.40
C ALA A 139 11.97 -21.95 6.65
N ASP A 140 11.49 -22.49 7.78
CA ASP A 140 11.41 -21.75 9.05
C ASP A 140 12.79 -21.52 9.66
N ASN A 141 13.78 -22.35 9.31
CA ASN A 141 15.15 -22.25 9.81
C ASN A 141 16.04 -21.29 8.99
N ASP A 142 15.49 -20.66 7.95
CA ASP A 142 16.19 -19.61 7.23
C ASP A 142 16.06 -18.28 8.02
N TYR A 143 17.09 -17.98 8.80
CA TYR A 143 17.20 -16.75 9.59
C TYR A 143 17.66 -15.54 8.77
N SER A 144 17.91 -15.69 7.46
CA SER A 144 18.30 -14.56 6.61
C SER A 144 17.12 -13.63 6.29
N ASP A 145 15.89 -14.16 6.30
CA ASP A 145 14.67 -13.38 6.09
C ASP A 145 14.14 -12.82 7.42
N LEU A 146 14.26 -11.50 7.59
CA LEU A 146 13.78 -10.78 8.77
C LEU A 146 12.24 -10.65 8.80
N PHE A 147 11.57 -10.85 7.66
CA PHE A 147 10.14 -10.60 7.48
C PHE A 147 9.39 -11.85 7.01
N TRP A 148 8.13 -11.95 7.44
CA TRP A 148 7.15 -12.86 6.83
C TRP A 148 6.69 -12.34 5.46
N PHE A 149 6.60 -11.02 5.32
CA PHE A 149 6.47 -10.30 4.05
C PHE A 149 7.09 -8.91 4.20
N ASP A 150 7.83 -8.47 3.17
CA ASP A 150 8.64 -7.25 3.22
C ASP A 150 7.80 -5.97 3.40
N PRO A 151 8.37 -4.86 3.90
CA PRO A 151 7.74 -3.53 3.82
C PRO A 151 7.49 -3.07 2.38
N ILE A 152 6.64 -2.06 2.21
CA ILE A 152 6.34 -1.36 0.95
C ILE A 152 6.74 0.12 1.07
N PRO A 153 8.04 0.43 1.22
CA PRO A 153 8.49 1.77 1.58
C PRO A 153 8.28 2.81 0.47
N ASN A 154 8.09 2.37 -0.77
CA ASN A 154 7.83 3.25 -1.92
C ASN A 154 6.38 3.75 -1.99
N SER A 155 5.48 3.32 -1.10
CA SER A 155 4.06 3.69 -1.17
C SER A 155 3.82 5.20 -1.04
N PHE A 156 4.73 6.00 -0.46
CA PHE A 156 4.60 7.46 -0.48
C PHE A 156 4.84 8.08 -1.87
N PHE A 157 5.44 7.35 -2.81
CA PHE A 157 5.53 7.72 -4.24
C PHE A 157 4.28 7.27 -5.02
N MET A 158 3.16 7.91 -4.73
CA MET A 158 1.82 7.58 -5.27
C MET A 158 1.66 7.77 -6.80
N ARG A 159 2.67 8.30 -7.50
CA ARG A 159 2.59 8.64 -8.93
C ARG A 159 2.60 7.40 -9.83
N ASP A 160 3.39 6.40 -9.47
CA ASP A 160 3.75 5.32 -10.40
C ASP A 160 2.75 4.16 -10.46
N PRO A 161 2.15 3.67 -9.36
CA PRO A 161 1.36 2.43 -9.41
C PRO A 161 -0.05 2.62 -9.99
N MET A 162 -0.59 3.85 -9.98
CA MET A 162 -1.86 4.20 -10.62
C MET A 162 -1.82 5.61 -11.18
N THR A 163 -2.23 5.76 -12.44
CA THR A 163 -2.33 7.06 -13.12
C THR A 163 -3.78 7.38 -13.43
N VAL A 164 -4.22 8.60 -13.11
CA VAL A 164 -5.55 9.10 -13.49
C VAL A 164 -5.45 9.81 -14.84
N ILE A 165 -6.30 9.46 -15.80
CA ILE A 165 -6.34 10.03 -17.15
C ILE A 165 -7.79 10.39 -17.48
N GLY A 166 -8.10 11.67 -17.64
CA GLY A 166 -9.48 12.13 -17.86
C GLY A 166 -10.41 11.64 -16.74
N ASN A 167 -11.39 10.80 -17.09
CA ASN A 167 -12.34 10.19 -16.16
C ASN A 167 -12.06 8.72 -15.86
N GLY A 168 -10.84 8.25 -16.16
CA GLY A 168 -10.42 6.88 -15.93
C GLY A 168 -9.11 6.77 -15.17
N VAL A 169 -8.77 5.54 -14.84
CA VAL A 169 -7.49 5.17 -14.24
C VAL A 169 -6.80 4.07 -15.05
N ALA A 170 -5.48 4.15 -15.08
CA ALA A 170 -4.59 3.07 -15.46
C ALA A 170 -3.96 2.53 -14.17
N VAL A 171 -4.21 1.27 -13.83
CA VAL A 171 -3.42 0.60 -12.79
C VAL A 171 -2.20 0.01 -13.48
N ASN A 172 -1.01 0.50 -13.12
CA ASN A 172 0.18 0.25 -13.92
C ASN A 172 0.84 -1.09 -13.55
N CYS A 173 1.35 -1.81 -14.55
CA CYS A 173 2.17 -3.00 -14.33
C CYS A 173 3.58 -2.61 -13.88
N MET A 174 3.88 -2.80 -12.60
CA MET A 174 5.18 -2.43 -12.04
C MET A 174 6.28 -3.39 -12.50
N TRP A 175 7.40 -2.83 -12.94
CA TRP A 175 8.57 -3.62 -13.38
C TRP A 175 9.20 -4.43 -12.23
N SER A 176 9.48 -3.77 -11.10
CA SER A 176 10.07 -4.43 -9.93
C SER A 176 9.03 -5.24 -9.18
N THR A 177 9.40 -6.47 -8.81
CA THR A 177 8.55 -7.36 -8.00
C THR A 177 8.17 -6.75 -6.65
N THR A 178 9.06 -5.96 -6.04
CA THR A 178 8.79 -5.26 -4.76
C THR A 178 7.60 -4.31 -4.88
N ARG A 179 7.49 -3.59 -6.01
CA ARG A 179 6.47 -2.56 -6.22
C ARG A 179 5.13 -3.07 -6.73
N LYS A 180 5.04 -4.33 -7.18
CA LYS A 180 3.77 -4.91 -7.67
C LYS A 180 2.66 -4.91 -6.62
N ARG A 181 3.03 -5.02 -5.33
CA ARG A 181 2.08 -4.92 -4.22
C ARG A 181 1.41 -3.54 -4.13
N GLU A 182 2.09 -2.47 -4.52
CA GLU A 182 1.50 -1.12 -4.56
C GLU A 182 0.34 -1.08 -5.56
N SER A 183 0.56 -1.57 -6.78
CA SER A 183 -0.47 -1.66 -7.81
C SER A 183 -1.61 -2.59 -7.41
N MET A 184 -1.31 -3.71 -6.73
CA MET A 184 -2.34 -4.62 -6.23
C MET A 184 -3.25 -3.90 -5.21
N ILE A 185 -2.67 -3.19 -4.24
CA ILE A 185 -3.44 -2.44 -3.24
C ILE A 185 -4.34 -1.38 -3.91
N LEU A 186 -3.80 -0.63 -4.87
CA LEU A 186 -4.56 0.36 -5.61
C LEU A 186 -5.64 -0.25 -6.52
N ASP A 187 -5.38 -1.42 -7.12
CA ASP A 187 -6.38 -2.18 -7.86
C ASP A 187 -7.54 -2.63 -6.96
N TYR A 188 -7.22 -3.13 -5.77
CA TYR A 188 -8.22 -3.51 -4.77
C TYR A 188 -9.07 -2.30 -4.35
N LEU A 189 -8.41 -1.16 -4.14
CA LEU A 189 -9.07 0.11 -3.84
C LEU A 189 -10.00 0.53 -4.99
N TYR A 190 -9.55 0.46 -6.24
CA TYR A 190 -10.35 0.76 -7.42
C TYR A 190 -11.60 -0.13 -7.52
N ARG A 191 -11.46 -1.43 -7.28
CA ARG A 191 -12.58 -2.40 -7.36
C ARG A 191 -13.63 -2.22 -6.27
N HIS A 192 -13.21 -1.79 -5.07
CA HIS A 192 -14.05 -1.93 -3.87
C HIS A 192 -14.41 -0.63 -3.16
N HIS A 193 -13.72 0.48 -3.44
CA HIS A 193 -13.95 1.76 -2.77
C HIS A 193 -14.97 2.63 -3.53
N PRO A 194 -15.99 3.20 -2.86
CA PRO A 194 -16.99 4.08 -3.50
C PRO A 194 -16.40 5.29 -4.25
N LEU A 195 -15.20 5.73 -3.85
CA LEU A 195 -14.47 6.83 -4.51
C LEU A 195 -14.29 6.58 -6.01
N PHE A 196 -14.13 5.31 -6.42
CA PHE A 196 -13.88 4.94 -7.82
C PHE A 196 -15.13 4.49 -8.60
N ALA A 197 -16.32 4.50 -7.99
CA ALA A 197 -17.54 3.89 -8.57
C ALA A 197 -17.97 4.41 -9.97
N GLN A 198 -17.53 5.61 -10.37
CA GLN A 198 -17.83 6.21 -11.70
C GLN A 198 -16.57 6.42 -12.54
N THR A 199 -15.56 5.58 -12.34
CA THR A 199 -14.26 5.70 -12.98
C THR A 199 -14.09 4.61 -14.03
N ALA A 200 -13.67 4.97 -15.25
CA ALA A 200 -13.32 3.96 -16.24
C ALA A 200 -11.98 3.29 -15.90
N LYS A 201 -11.84 1.99 -16.13
CA LYS A 201 -10.52 1.31 -16.12
C LYS A 201 -9.98 1.28 -17.55
N TYR A 202 -8.77 1.79 -17.75
CA TYR A 202 -8.11 1.75 -19.07
C TYR A 202 -7.08 0.63 -19.19
N TYR A 203 -6.38 0.35 -18.09
CA TYR A 203 -5.34 -0.68 -18.03
C TYR A 203 -5.38 -1.42 -16.68
N ASP A 204 -5.02 -2.70 -16.72
CA ASP A 204 -4.87 -3.56 -15.56
C ASP A 204 -3.40 -3.73 -15.13
N LYS A 205 -3.17 -4.07 -13.86
CA LYS A 205 -1.83 -4.28 -13.29
C LYS A 205 -1.08 -5.45 -13.94
N ASP A 206 -1.81 -6.34 -14.63
CA ASP A 206 -1.26 -7.52 -15.31
C ASP A 206 -1.17 -7.36 -16.84
N GLU A 207 -1.57 -6.20 -17.38
CA GLU A 207 -1.52 -5.90 -18.82
C GLU A 207 -0.20 -5.18 -19.18
N ASN A 208 0.60 -5.79 -20.05
CA ASN A 208 1.77 -5.21 -20.73
C ASN A 208 1.64 -5.38 -22.24
#